data_AF-A0A8T5TKT9-F1
#
_entry.id   AF-A0A8T5TKT9-F1
#
_cell.length_a   1.000
_cell.length_b   1.000
_cell.length_c   1.000
_cell.angle_alpha   90.00
_cell.angle_beta   90.00
_cell.angle_gamma   90.00
#
_symmetry.space_group_name_H-M   'P 1'
#
loop_
_entity.id
_entity.type
_entity.pdbx_description
1 polymer ?
#
loop_
_entity_poly.entity_id
_entity_poly.type
_entity_poly.pdbx_seq_one_letter_code
_entity_poly.pdbx_strand_id
1 'polypeptide(L)'
;MINQIIAIFLILIGLLMIGLWIFLLIKRDENPELIQEFKKTPHLIKLHLVAEFTTAILAIISGVFILLNLSQFWILTAVSLGMIFFASLQALISYSLGGEKSFIVMLGIITSLTFLAIISELSMGFMGNIQGSEQSSEILWLWILTAICLGMALYIMIQTIGVELHFRKGKGFDRHFSLIFVSIFLIITIIMLILYLP
;
A
#
# COMPACT_ATOMS: atom_id res chain seq x y z
N MET A 1 18.55 9.72 -12.38
CA MET A 1 18.71 8.26 -12.58
C MET A 1 17.86 7.44 -11.60
N ILE A 2 17.96 7.66 -10.28
CA ILE A 2 17.12 6.94 -9.29
C ILE A 2 15.61 7.07 -9.56
N ASN A 3 15.11 8.26 -9.89
CA ASN A 3 13.66 8.45 -10.15
C ASN A 3 13.16 7.55 -11.29
N GLN A 4 13.98 7.33 -12.32
CA GLN A 4 13.63 6.43 -13.41
C GLN A 4 13.60 4.97 -12.94
N ILE A 5 14.51 4.57 -12.05
CA ILE A 5 14.51 3.22 -11.45
C ILE A 5 13.25 3.02 -10.61
N ILE A 6 12.89 3.98 -9.76
CA ILE A 6 11.67 3.93 -8.93
C ILE A 6 10.42 3.89 -9.82
N ALA A 7 10.38 4.69 -10.89
CA ALA A 7 9.26 4.71 -11.81
C ALA A 7 9.05 3.37 -12.53
N ILE A 8 10.13 2.79 -13.07
CA ILE A 8 10.10 1.48 -13.71
C ILE A 8 9.68 0.41 -12.70
N PHE A 9 10.22 0.46 -11.48
CA PHE A 9 9.85 -0.45 -10.40
C PHE A 9 8.35 -0.39 -10.10
N LEU A 10 7.78 0.80 -9.91
CA LEU A 10 6.36 0.99 -9.63
C LEU A 10 5.46 0.46 -10.75
N ILE A 11 5.81 0.74 -12.01
CA ILE A 11 5.07 0.25 -13.17
C ILE A 11 5.12 -1.28 -13.22
N LEU A 12 6.31 -1.87 -13.07
CA LEU A 12 6.48 -3.33 -13.11
C LEU A 12 5.71 -4.01 -11.98
N ILE A 13 5.81 -3.52 -10.74
CA ILE A 13 5.09 -4.09 -9.60
C ILE A 13 3.58 -3.97 -9.82
N GLY A 14 3.07 -2.83 -10.26
CA GLY A 14 1.63 -2.67 -10.53
C GLY A 14 1.14 -3.63 -11.63
N LEU A 15 1.89 -3.78 -12.72
CA LEU A 15 1.56 -4.74 -13.78
C LEU A 15 1.62 -6.20 -13.29
N LEU A 16 2.61 -6.56 -12.47
CA LEU A 16 2.74 -7.88 -11.89
C LEU A 16 1.60 -8.20 -10.92
N MET A 17 1.19 -7.24 -10.08
CA MET A 17 0.04 -7.39 -9.18
C MET A 17 -1.25 -7.63 -9.97
N ILE A 18 -1.52 -6.82 -11.00
CA ILE A 18 -2.68 -7.01 -11.89
C ILE A 18 -2.61 -8.38 -12.57
N GLY A 19 -1.45 -8.73 -13.13
CA GLY A 19 -1.24 -9.99 -13.84
C GLY A 19 -1.45 -11.21 -12.93
N LEU A 20 -0.89 -11.19 -11.72
CA LEU A 20 -1.06 -12.24 -10.72
C LEU A 20 -2.54 -12.44 -10.36
N TRP A 21 -3.26 -11.36 -10.07
CA TRP A 21 -4.68 -11.45 -9.72
C TRP A 21 -5.54 -11.93 -10.88
N ILE A 22 -5.31 -11.42 -12.10
CA ILE A 22 -6.00 -11.92 -13.29
C ILE A 22 -5.74 -13.42 -13.48
N PHE A 23 -4.48 -13.87 -13.34
CA PHE A 23 -4.11 -15.27 -13.45
C PHE A 23 -4.83 -16.14 -12.41
N LEU A 24 -4.83 -15.72 -11.13
CA LEU A 24 -5.50 -16.43 -10.04
C LEU A 24 -7.02 -16.47 -10.23
N LEU A 25 -7.63 -15.43 -10.78
CA LEU A 25 -9.06 -15.39 -11.08
C LEU A 25 -9.42 -16.32 -12.25
N ILE A 26 -8.59 -16.40 -13.29
CA ILE A 26 -8.79 -17.33 -14.41
C ILE A 26 -8.63 -18.78 -13.93
N LYS A 27 -7.62 -19.04 -13.10
CA LYS A 27 -7.32 -20.37 -12.54
C LYS A 27 -8.13 -20.71 -11.31
N ARG A 28 -9.13 -19.89 -10.95
CA ARG A 28 -9.92 -20.07 -9.73
C ARG A 28 -10.51 -21.46 -9.63
N ASP A 29 -11.09 -21.97 -10.72
CA ASP A 29 -11.80 -23.25 -10.70
C ASP A 29 -10.86 -24.47 -10.65
N GLU A 30 -9.54 -24.27 -10.80
CA GLU A 30 -8.50 -25.29 -10.65
C GLU A 30 -7.85 -25.28 -9.26
N ASN A 31 -8.06 -24.24 -8.45
CA ASN A 31 -7.46 -24.11 -7.13
C ASN A 31 -8.51 -24.36 -6.01
N PRO A 32 -8.52 -25.56 -5.40
CA PRO A 32 -9.53 -25.92 -4.40
C PRO A 32 -9.51 -25.03 -3.16
N GLU A 33 -8.37 -24.42 -2.82
CA GLU A 33 -8.24 -23.49 -1.70
C GLU A 33 -8.94 -22.16 -2.01
N LEU A 34 -8.65 -21.58 -3.17
CA LEU A 34 -9.29 -20.35 -3.63
C LEU A 34 -10.81 -20.53 -3.76
N ILE A 35 -11.27 -21.68 -4.26
CA ILE A 35 -12.71 -22.00 -4.35
C ILE A 35 -13.34 -22.05 -2.96
N GLN A 36 -12.69 -22.70 -1.99
CA GLN A 36 -13.22 -22.76 -0.62
C GLN A 36 -13.29 -21.38 0.01
N GLU A 37 -12.27 -20.55 -0.20
CA GLU A 37 -12.22 -19.21 0.35
C GLU A 37 -13.30 -18.31 -0.26
N PHE A 38 -13.48 -18.34 -1.59
CA PHE A 38 -14.57 -17.64 -2.28
C PHE A 38 -15.96 -18.10 -1.82
N LYS A 39 -16.12 -19.36 -1.41
CA LYS A 39 -17.38 -19.86 -0.86
C LYS A 39 -17.61 -19.43 0.58
N LYS A 40 -16.57 -19.43 1.42
CA LYS A 40 -16.66 -19.10 2.85
C LYS A 40 -16.79 -17.59 3.07
N THR A 41 -16.01 -16.78 2.36
CA THR A 41 -15.82 -15.35 2.65
C THR A 41 -15.78 -14.49 1.37
N PRO A 42 -16.80 -14.55 0.48
CA PRO A 42 -16.76 -13.87 -0.83
C PRO A 42 -16.61 -12.34 -0.75
N HIS A 43 -17.12 -11.71 0.30
CA HIS A 43 -17.04 -10.26 0.47
C HIS A 43 -15.62 -9.80 0.85
N LEU A 44 -14.90 -10.60 1.64
CA LEU A 44 -13.52 -10.30 2.04
C LEU A 44 -12.60 -10.33 0.83
N ILE A 45 -12.75 -11.35 -0.02
CA ILE A 45 -11.91 -11.48 -1.22
C ILE A 45 -12.18 -10.34 -2.20
N LYS A 46 -13.44 -9.93 -2.39
CA LYS A 46 -13.75 -8.78 -3.25
C LYS A 46 -13.07 -7.50 -2.77
N LEU A 47 -13.07 -7.24 -1.46
CA LEU A 47 -12.45 -6.04 -0.91
C LEU A 47 -10.94 -6.12 -0.93
N HIS A 48 -10.37 -7.29 -0.67
CA HIS A 48 -8.95 -7.54 -0.84
C HIS A 48 -8.51 -7.25 -2.28
N LEU A 49 -9.26 -7.77 -3.26
CA LEU A 49 -9.02 -7.54 -4.68
C LEU A 49 -9.11 -6.06 -5.06
N VAL A 50 -10.08 -5.32 -4.49
CA VAL A 50 -10.19 -3.87 -4.69
C VAL A 50 -8.97 -3.13 -4.12
N ALA A 51 -8.50 -3.50 -2.93
CA ALA A 51 -7.30 -2.90 -2.34
C ALA A 51 -6.08 -3.12 -3.24
N GLU A 52 -5.87 -4.37 -3.67
CA GLU A 52 -4.75 -4.78 -4.51
C GLU A 52 -4.77 -4.10 -5.89
N PHE A 53 -5.93 -4.04 -6.56
CA PHE A 53 -6.07 -3.32 -7.83
C PHE A 53 -5.87 -1.82 -7.67
N THR A 54 -6.36 -1.23 -6.56
CA THR A 54 -6.15 0.19 -6.29
C THR A 54 -4.67 0.49 -6.08
N THR A 55 -3.97 -0.33 -5.28
CA THR A 55 -2.51 -0.26 -5.10
C THR A 55 -1.79 -0.31 -6.44
N ALA A 56 -2.14 -1.29 -7.28
CA ALA A 56 -1.49 -1.51 -8.57
C ALA A 56 -1.72 -0.36 -9.57
N ILE A 57 -2.95 0.16 -9.65
CA ILE A 57 -3.29 1.30 -10.51
C ILE A 57 -2.54 2.55 -10.05
N LEU A 58 -2.53 2.82 -8.74
CA LEU A 58 -1.80 3.95 -8.18
C LEU A 58 -0.29 3.82 -8.42
N ALA A 59 0.28 2.61 -8.35
CA ALA A 59 1.68 2.36 -8.67
C ALA A 59 2.01 2.70 -10.13
N ILE A 60 1.19 2.21 -11.07
CA ILE A 60 1.37 2.49 -12.50
C ILE A 60 1.27 4.00 -12.77
N ILE A 61 0.23 4.66 -12.26
CA ILE A 61 0.04 6.11 -12.45
C ILE A 61 1.21 6.90 -11.87
N SER A 62 1.63 6.60 -10.64
CA SER A 62 2.78 7.24 -10.00
C SER A 62 4.07 7.05 -10.80
N GLY A 63 4.36 5.84 -11.26
CA GLY A 63 5.52 5.59 -12.11
C GLY A 63 5.46 6.36 -13.43
N VAL A 64 4.30 6.43 -14.09
CA VAL A 64 4.12 7.24 -15.30
C VAL A 64 4.35 8.72 -15.03
N PHE A 65 3.81 9.27 -13.92
CA PHE A 65 4.02 10.67 -13.55
C PHE A 65 5.48 11.00 -13.28
N ILE A 66 6.22 10.09 -12.63
CA ILE A 66 7.67 10.27 -12.43
C ILE A 66 8.41 10.29 -13.78
N LEU A 67 8.07 9.40 -14.73
CA LEU A 67 8.69 9.40 -16.07
C LEU A 67 8.38 10.67 -16.88
N LEU A 68 7.20 11.26 -16.67
CA LEU A 68 6.79 12.53 -17.28
C LEU A 68 7.37 13.76 -16.56
N ASN A 69 8.20 13.58 -15.53
CA ASN A 69 8.75 14.65 -14.69
C ASN A 69 7.67 15.55 -14.06
N LEU A 70 6.49 15.00 -13.77
CA LEU A 70 5.41 15.72 -13.10
C LEU A 70 5.62 15.69 -11.58
N SER A 71 6.59 16.47 -11.10
CA SER A 71 7.02 16.51 -9.69
C SER A 71 5.90 16.89 -8.70
N GLN A 72 4.82 17.49 -9.19
CA GLN A 72 3.65 17.90 -8.39
C GLN A 72 2.90 16.72 -7.76
N PHE A 73 3.11 15.49 -8.24
CA PHE A 73 2.38 14.29 -7.79
C PHE A 73 3.17 13.39 -6.82
N TRP A 74 4.18 13.93 -6.15
CA TRP A 74 5.00 13.17 -5.19
C TRP A 74 4.18 12.52 -4.06
N ILE A 75 3.04 13.12 -3.66
CA ILE A 75 2.11 12.54 -2.67
C ILE A 75 1.56 11.20 -3.18
N LEU A 76 1.21 11.12 -4.46
CA LEU A 76 0.67 9.91 -5.07
C LEU A 76 1.71 8.78 -5.06
N THR A 77 2.98 9.13 -5.33
CA THR A 77 4.12 8.21 -5.24
C THR A 77 4.28 7.69 -3.81
N ALA A 78 4.27 8.58 -2.81
CA ALA A 78 4.40 8.21 -1.41
C ALA A 78 3.25 7.31 -0.93
N VAL A 79 2.00 7.63 -1.28
CA VAL A 79 0.82 6.81 -0.98
C VAL A 79 0.95 5.43 -1.61
N SER A 80 1.30 5.37 -2.91
CA SER A 80 1.45 4.11 -3.63
C SER A 80 2.54 3.22 -3.04
N LEU A 81 3.72 3.78 -2.75
CA LEU A 81 4.81 3.05 -2.10
C LEU A 81 4.41 2.53 -0.71
N GLY A 82 3.68 3.35 0.07
CA GLY A 82 3.14 2.93 1.37
C GLY A 82 2.17 1.74 1.25
N MET A 83 1.28 1.78 0.25
CA MET A 83 0.35 0.68 -0.04
C MET A 83 1.08 -0.60 -0.49
N ILE A 84 2.06 -0.49 -1.40
CA ILE A 84 2.86 -1.66 -1.85
C ILE A 84 3.59 -2.28 -0.66
N PHE A 85 4.26 -1.46 0.16
CA PHE A 85 5.03 -1.94 1.30
C PHE A 85 4.14 -2.68 2.28
N PHE A 86 2.96 -2.14 2.59
CA PHE A 86 2.03 -2.80 3.50
C PHE A 86 1.45 -4.09 2.91
N ALA A 87 1.04 -4.07 1.64
CA ALA A 87 0.53 -5.25 0.94
C ALA A 87 1.57 -6.38 0.92
N SER A 88 2.82 -6.06 0.54
CA SER A 88 3.90 -7.05 0.48
C SER A 88 4.30 -7.57 1.85
N LEU A 89 4.32 -6.71 2.88
CA LEU A 89 4.61 -7.10 4.27
C LEU A 89 3.52 -8.02 4.83
N GLN A 90 2.25 -7.69 4.60
CA GLN A 90 1.13 -8.53 5.01
C GLN A 90 1.20 -9.89 4.34
N ALA A 91 1.40 -9.92 3.02
CA ALA A 91 1.56 -11.16 2.28
C ALA A 91 2.76 -11.98 2.80
N LEU A 92 3.90 -11.33 3.06
CA LEU A 92 5.10 -11.98 3.60
C LEU A 92 4.81 -12.69 4.92
N ILE A 93 4.10 -12.03 5.84
CA ILE A 93 3.69 -12.62 7.11
C ILE A 93 2.80 -13.85 6.87
N SER A 94 1.77 -13.71 6.02
CA SER A 94 0.85 -14.82 5.71
C SER A 94 1.56 -16.04 5.12
N TYR A 95 2.42 -15.86 4.12
CA TYR A 95 3.18 -16.96 3.52
C TYR A 95 4.26 -17.53 4.45
N SER A 96 4.79 -16.73 5.38
CA SER A 96 5.72 -17.22 6.41
C SER A 96 5.06 -18.24 7.33
N LEU A 97 3.77 -18.05 7.65
CA LEU A 97 2.99 -18.99 8.46
C LEU A 97 2.60 -20.25 7.68
N GLY A 98 2.40 -20.12 6.36
CA GLY A 98 2.09 -21.25 5.46
C GLY A 98 3.31 -22.12 5.08
N GLY A 99 4.54 -21.62 5.26
CA GLY A 99 5.76 -22.37 4.99
C GLY A 99 6.25 -22.36 3.53
N GLU A 100 5.65 -21.53 2.67
CA GLU A 100 5.99 -21.45 1.24
C GLU A 100 7.24 -20.60 0.99
N LYS A 101 8.41 -21.23 1.09
CA LYS A 101 9.73 -20.56 1.04
C LYS A 101 9.94 -19.68 -0.20
N SER A 102 9.45 -20.08 -1.37
CA SER A 102 9.62 -19.32 -2.60
C SER A 102 8.91 -17.96 -2.55
N PHE A 103 7.66 -17.93 -2.05
CA PHE A 103 6.91 -16.68 -1.88
C PHE A 103 7.52 -15.80 -0.79
N ILE A 104 8.00 -16.39 0.31
CA ILE A 104 8.67 -15.66 1.39
C ILE A 104 9.87 -14.88 0.84
N VAL A 105 10.74 -15.53 0.05
CA VAL A 105 11.93 -14.87 -0.51
C VAL A 105 11.54 -13.77 -1.48
N MET A 106 10.60 -14.04 -2.40
CA MET A 106 10.14 -13.05 -3.38
C MET A 106 9.50 -11.83 -2.71
N LEU A 107 8.58 -12.03 -1.76
CA LEU A 107 7.90 -10.96 -1.04
C LEU A 107 8.87 -10.21 -0.12
N GLY A 108 9.86 -10.90 0.46
CA GLY A 108 10.95 -10.28 1.20
C GLY A 108 11.72 -9.29 0.33
N ILE A 109 12.12 -9.69 -0.88
CA ILE A 109 12.80 -8.82 -1.84
C ILE A 109 11.93 -7.61 -2.21
N ILE A 110 10.66 -7.83 -2.55
CA ILE A 110 9.73 -6.73 -2.92
C ILE A 110 9.58 -5.76 -1.74
N THR A 111 9.40 -6.27 -0.52
CA THR A 111 9.24 -5.45 0.69
C THR A 111 10.49 -4.62 0.95
N SER A 112 11.69 -5.22 0.86
CA SER A 112 12.95 -4.51 1.03
C SER A 112 13.19 -3.46 -0.05
N LEU A 113 12.92 -3.77 -1.32
CA LEU A 113 13.06 -2.81 -2.42
C LEU A 113 12.09 -1.64 -2.28
N THR A 114 10.84 -1.90 -1.87
CA THR A 114 9.86 -0.85 -1.63
C THR A 114 10.29 0.06 -0.48
N PHE A 115 10.84 -0.53 0.59
CA PHE A 115 11.38 0.24 1.71
C PHE A 115 12.55 1.14 1.29
N LEU A 116 13.47 0.63 0.46
CA LEU A 116 14.58 1.43 -0.10
C LEU A 116 14.07 2.54 -1.03
N ALA A 117 13.03 2.28 -1.81
CA ALA A 117 12.39 3.30 -2.66
C ALA A 117 11.76 4.41 -1.80
N ILE A 118 11.09 4.05 -0.69
CA ILE A 118 10.56 5.01 0.29
C ILE A 118 11.68 5.88 0.85
N ILE A 119 12.78 5.29 1.33
CA ILE A 119 13.93 6.04 1.87
C ILE A 119 14.53 6.97 0.82
N SER A 120 14.63 6.50 -0.43
CA SER A 120 15.18 7.29 -1.53
C SER A 120 14.31 8.49 -1.87
N GLU A 121 12.98 8.29 -1.96
CA GLU A 121 12.02 9.37 -2.22
C GLU A 121 12.04 10.42 -1.10
N LEU A 122 12.05 9.96 0.15
CA LEU A 122 12.20 10.80 1.34
C LEU A 122 13.49 11.65 1.29
N SER A 123 14.61 11.04 0.89
CA SER A 123 15.91 11.70 0.77
C SER A 123 15.96 12.71 -0.38
N MET A 124 15.21 12.49 -1.46
CA MET A 124 15.20 13.39 -2.63
C MET A 124 14.27 14.57 -2.48
N GLY A 125 13.11 14.37 -1.85
CA GLY A 125 12.25 15.47 -1.42
C GLY A 125 13.04 16.47 -0.57
N PHE A 126 13.87 15.97 0.35
CA PHE A 126 14.74 16.79 1.18
C PHE A 126 15.70 17.67 0.35
N MET A 127 16.41 17.11 -0.63
CA MET A 127 17.41 17.90 -1.39
C MET A 127 16.79 18.90 -2.38
N GLY A 128 15.60 18.62 -2.92
CA GLY A 128 14.95 19.49 -3.89
C GLY A 128 14.40 20.81 -3.31
N ASN A 129 14.13 20.85 -2.00
CA ASN A 129 13.45 21.99 -1.35
C ASN A 129 14.39 22.92 -0.56
N ILE A 130 15.67 22.57 -0.39
CA ILE A 130 16.66 23.35 0.39
C ILE A 130 17.02 24.70 -0.27
N GLN A 131 16.59 24.96 -1.51
CA GLN A 131 16.88 26.23 -2.19
C GLN A 131 16.01 27.43 -1.76
N GLY A 132 15.08 27.27 -0.82
CA GLY A 132 14.33 28.41 -0.27
C GLY A 132 13.75 28.16 1.13
N SER A 133 14.45 28.61 2.16
CA SER A 133 14.13 28.57 3.61
C SER A 133 14.28 27.21 4.31
N GLU A 134 15.07 27.17 5.38
CA GLU A 134 15.30 25.99 6.25
C GLU A 134 13.99 25.38 6.79
N GLN A 135 12.95 26.20 6.98
CA GLN A 135 11.65 25.81 7.49
C GLN A 135 10.83 24.93 6.52
N SER A 136 11.17 24.93 5.22
CA SER A 136 10.46 24.13 4.21
C SER A 136 10.77 22.64 4.24
N SER A 137 11.90 22.25 4.85
CA SER A 137 12.39 20.86 4.83
C SER A 137 11.67 19.98 5.86
N GLU A 138 11.45 20.46 7.08
CA GLU A 138 10.75 19.70 8.14
C GLU A 138 9.27 19.44 7.79
N ILE A 139 8.61 20.43 7.19
CA ILE A 139 7.23 20.33 6.75
C ILE A 139 7.09 19.22 5.70
N LEU A 140 8.02 19.14 4.74
CA LEU A 140 7.98 18.12 3.69
C LEU A 140 8.13 16.69 4.23
N TRP A 141 9.03 16.47 5.19
CA TRP A 141 9.19 15.16 5.86
C TRP A 141 7.89 14.68 6.49
N LEU A 142 7.22 15.60 7.18
CA LEU A 142 5.93 15.35 7.80
C LEU A 142 4.87 14.96 6.78
N TRP A 143 4.80 15.64 5.65
CA TRP A 143 3.83 15.31 4.63
C TRP A 143 4.12 13.97 3.93
N ILE A 144 5.38 13.65 3.63
CA ILE A 144 5.72 12.34 3.03
C ILE A 144 5.40 11.22 4.02
N LEU A 145 5.76 11.38 5.29
CA LEU A 145 5.41 10.42 6.33
C LEU A 145 3.89 10.27 6.46
N THR A 146 3.16 11.40 6.46
CA THR A 146 1.70 11.43 6.49
C THR A 146 1.10 10.72 5.28
N ALA A 147 1.67 10.87 4.09
CA ALA A 147 1.22 10.21 2.87
C ALA A 147 1.49 8.69 2.88
N ILE A 148 2.66 8.25 3.36
CA ILE A 148 2.98 6.82 3.55
C ILE A 148 2.01 6.21 4.55
N CYS A 149 1.84 6.89 5.68
CA CYS A 149 0.88 6.52 6.70
C CYS A 149 -0.52 6.42 6.09
N LEU A 150 -0.97 7.44 5.36
CA LEU A 150 -2.27 7.45 4.70
C LEU A 150 -2.42 6.25 3.74
N GLY A 151 -1.38 5.88 2.99
CA GLY A 151 -1.37 4.69 2.16
C GLY A 151 -1.59 3.40 2.95
N MET A 152 -0.88 3.24 4.07
CA MET A 152 -1.07 2.10 4.98
C MET A 152 -2.49 2.07 5.55
N ALA A 153 -2.98 3.21 6.05
CA ALA A 153 -4.33 3.31 6.60
C ALA A 153 -5.41 3.06 5.57
N LEU A 154 -5.26 3.56 4.34
CA LEU A 154 -6.20 3.31 3.26
C LEU A 154 -6.29 1.81 2.96
N TYR A 155 -5.13 1.16 2.86
CA TYR A 155 -5.09 -0.29 2.64
C TYR A 155 -5.75 -1.05 3.79
N ILE A 156 -5.40 -0.74 5.04
CA ILE A 156 -6.00 -1.37 6.23
C ILE A 156 -7.51 -1.13 6.25
N MET A 157 -7.96 0.10 6.00
CA MET A 157 -9.38 0.46 6.00
C MET A 157 -10.16 -0.38 4.98
N ILE A 158 -9.63 -0.57 3.76
CA ILE A 158 -10.29 -1.39 2.74
C ILE A 158 -10.42 -2.86 3.21
N GLN A 159 -9.38 -3.41 3.85
CA GLN A 159 -9.41 -4.77 4.39
C GLN A 159 -10.38 -4.89 5.59
N THR A 160 -10.35 -3.92 6.51
CA THR A 160 -11.18 -3.86 7.71
C THR A 160 -12.67 -3.74 7.38
N ILE A 161 -13.04 -2.92 6.39
CA ILE A 161 -14.44 -2.81 5.94
C ILE A 161 -14.96 -4.19 5.51
N GLY A 162 -14.11 -5.04 4.92
CA GLY A 162 -14.48 -6.40 4.55
C GLY A 162 -14.73 -7.31 5.74
N VAL A 163 -13.93 -7.17 6.79
CA VAL A 163 -14.11 -7.89 8.05
C VAL A 163 -15.42 -7.45 8.71
N GLU A 164 -15.69 -6.16 8.79
CA GLU A 164 -16.90 -5.58 9.39
C GLU A 164 -18.19 -6.08 8.68
N LEU A 165 -18.19 -6.12 7.34
CA LEU A 165 -19.32 -6.62 6.55
C LEU A 165 -19.55 -8.13 6.74
N HIS A 166 -18.48 -8.91 6.95
CA HIS A 166 -18.58 -10.35 7.21
C HIS A 166 -19.10 -10.65 8.63
N PHE A 167 -18.59 -9.94 9.65
CA PHE A 167 -18.95 -10.14 11.06
C PHE A 167 -20.30 -9.53 11.46
N ARG A 168 -21.03 -8.85 10.54
CA ARG A 168 -22.46 -8.56 10.75
C ARG A 168 -23.33 -9.83 10.80
N LYS A 169 -22.81 -11.00 10.41
CA LYS A 169 -23.58 -12.27 10.37
C LYS A 169 -23.18 -13.33 11.41
N GLY A 170 -22.14 -13.16 12.22
CA GLY A 170 -21.73 -14.16 13.20
C GLY A 170 -20.72 -13.62 14.23
N LYS A 171 -20.87 -14.04 15.49
CA LYS A 171 -20.17 -13.53 16.69
C LYS A 171 -18.64 -13.60 16.60
N GLY A 172 -17.96 -12.60 17.20
CA GLY A 172 -16.74 -12.85 17.97
C GLY A 172 -15.43 -12.21 17.52
N PHE A 173 -15.40 -11.33 16.51
CA PHE A 173 -14.22 -10.49 16.27
C PHE A 173 -14.41 -9.13 16.93
N ASP A 174 -13.39 -8.68 17.67
CA ASP A 174 -13.44 -7.46 18.46
C ASP A 174 -13.44 -6.24 17.53
N ARG A 175 -14.64 -5.86 17.05
CA ARG A 175 -14.90 -4.71 16.17
C ARG A 175 -14.22 -3.45 16.68
N HIS A 176 -14.06 -3.33 18.00
CA HIS A 176 -13.42 -2.20 18.62
C HIS A 176 -11.96 -2.10 18.20
N PHE A 177 -11.20 -3.19 18.10
CA PHE A 177 -9.76 -3.11 17.80
C PHE A 177 -9.48 -2.54 16.42
N SER A 178 -10.21 -3.01 15.39
CA SER A 178 -9.96 -2.56 14.02
C SER A 178 -10.48 -1.14 13.75
N LEU A 179 -11.63 -0.78 14.32
CA LEU A 179 -12.15 0.59 14.21
C LEU A 179 -11.29 1.57 15.01
N ILE A 180 -10.80 1.18 16.19
CA ILE A 180 -9.87 1.99 16.99
C ILE A 180 -8.57 2.19 16.23
N PHE A 181 -8.00 1.15 15.63
CA PHE A 181 -6.75 1.26 14.88
C PHE A 181 -6.90 2.20 13.68
N VAL A 182 -7.94 2.00 12.85
CA VAL A 182 -8.23 2.89 11.72
C VAL A 182 -8.51 4.31 12.20
N SER A 183 -9.30 4.50 13.27
CA SER A 183 -9.66 5.83 13.78
C SER A 183 -8.48 6.56 14.38
N ILE A 184 -7.63 5.91 15.19
CA ILE A 184 -6.40 6.49 15.73
C ILE A 184 -5.51 6.94 14.58
N PHE A 185 -5.36 6.10 13.57
CA PHE A 185 -4.49 6.39 12.45
C PHE A 185 -5.02 7.56 11.60
N LEU A 186 -6.33 7.60 11.34
CA LEU A 186 -7.00 8.70 10.65
C LEU A 186 -6.90 10.00 11.45
N ILE A 187 -7.06 9.93 12.78
CA ILE A 187 -6.90 11.06 13.69
C ILE A 187 -5.46 11.58 13.66
N ILE A 188 -4.45 10.71 13.73
CA ILE A 188 -3.04 11.12 13.61
C ILE A 188 -2.80 11.80 12.27
N THR A 189 -3.33 11.23 11.19
CA THR A 189 -3.19 11.79 9.83
C THR A 189 -3.86 13.17 9.73
N ILE A 190 -5.08 13.33 10.27
CA ILE A 190 -5.81 14.61 10.29
C ILE A 190 -5.10 15.63 11.18
N ILE A 191 -4.61 15.24 12.36
CA ILE A 191 -3.85 16.13 13.26
C ILE A 191 -2.57 16.61 12.56
N MET A 192 -1.84 15.71 11.90
CA MET A 192 -0.66 16.08 11.11
C MET A 192 -1.04 17.02 9.96
N LEU A 193 -2.20 16.81 9.31
CA LEU A 193 -2.69 17.72 8.28
C LEU A 193 -3.05 19.11 8.85
N ILE A 194 -3.76 19.18 9.97
CA ILE A 194 -4.23 20.43 10.59
C ILE A 194 -3.06 21.24 11.16
N LEU A 195 -2.11 20.58 11.83
CA LEU A 195 -0.97 21.26 12.44
C LEU A 195 0.00 21.86 11.42
N TYR A 196 -0.04 21.41 10.16
CA TYR A 196 0.93 21.76 9.13
C TYR A 196 0.30 22.29 7.83
N LEU A 197 -1.02 22.55 7.81
CA LEU A 197 -1.63 23.41 6.80
C LEU A 197 -1.31 24.88 7.15
N PRO A 198 -0.73 25.66 6.22
CA PRO A 198 -0.46 27.09 6.40
C PRO A 198 -1.74 27.93 6.48
#